data_AF-A0A7Y7ADD6-F1
#
_entry.id   AF-A0A7Y7ADD6-F1
#
_cell.length_a   1.000
_cell.length_b   1.000
_cell.length_c   1.000
_cell.angle_alpha   90.00
_cell.angle_beta   90.00
_cell.angle_gamma   90.00
#
_symmetry.space_group_name_H-M   'P 1'
#
loop_
_entity.id
_entity.type
_entity.pdbx_description
1 polymer ?
#
loop_
_entity_poly.entity_id
_entity_poly.type
_entity_poly.pdbx_seq_one_letter_code
_entity_poly.pdbx_strand_id
1 'polypeptide(L)' 'MDTTTTHQDLQQEIDALKATLTGDMFNDMDIKDKIHNLEMKLKGVRPMDSHIECVGCGS' A
#
# COMPACT_ATOMS: atom_id res chain seq x y z
N MET A 1 -16.12 -3.34 -21.61
CA MET A 1 -14.91 -2.65 -21.13
C MET A 1 -14.36 -3.51 -20.03
N ASP A 2 -13.43 -4.39 -20.38
CA ASP A 2 -12.77 -5.29 -19.45
C ASP A 2 -11.89 -4.44 -18.53
N THR A 3 -12.29 -4.27 -17.28
CA THR A 3 -11.52 -3.53 -16.28
C THR A 3 -10.41 -4.45 -15.73
N THR A 4 -9.43 -4.76 -16.58
CA THR A 4 -8.18 -5.36 -16.11
C THR A 4 -7.33 -4.20 -15.56
N THR A 5 -7.58 -3.83 -14.30
CA THR A 5 -6.84 -2.78 -13.58
C THR A 5 -5.35 -2.99 -13.78
N THR A 6 -4.76 -2.18 -14.66
CA THR A 6 -3.38 -2.33 -15.11
C THR A 6 -2.47 -1.55 -14.16
N HIS A 7 -1.18 -1.89 -14.06
CA HIS A 7 -0.27 -1.19 -13.13
C HIS A 7 -0.27 0.34 -13.32
N GLN A 8 -0.51 0.84 -14.55
CA GLN A 8 -0.62 2.27 -14.81
C GLN A 8 -1.83 2.92 -14.11
N ASP A 9 -2.95 2.22 -14.02
CA ASP A 9 -4.19 2.71 -13.40
C ASP A 9 -4.00 2.93 -11.89
N LEU A 10 -3.39 1.93 -11.23
CA LEU A 10 -3.00 2.02 -9.82
C LEU A 10 -2.01 3.18 -9.58
N GLN A 11 -1.04 3.37 -10.47
CA GLN A 11 -0.06 4.45 -10.36
C GLN A 11 -0.72 5.83 -10.47
N GLN A 12 -1.69 6.00 -11.37
CA GLN A 12 -2.45 7.24 -11.51
C GLN A 12 -3.32 7.50 -10.28
N GLU A 13 -3.94 6.48 -9.71
CA GLU A 13 -4.75 6.61 -8.50
C GLU A 13 -3.89 7.00 -7.29
N ILE A 14 -2.70 6.40 -7.15
CA ILE A 14 -1.72 6.80 -6.13
C ILE A 14 -1.31 8.28 -6.31
N ASP A 15 -1.06 8.73 -7.54
CA ASP A 15 -0.63 10.09 -7.82
C ASP A 15 -1.74 11.10 -7.51
N ALA A 16 -2.98 10.78 -7.88
CA ALA A 16 -4.16 11.57 -7.55
C ALA A 16 -4.34 11.69 -6.03
N LEU A 17 -4.23 10.58 -5.29
CA LEU A 17 -4.29 10.60 -3.83
C LEU A 17 -3.15 11.41 -3.21
N LYS A 18 -1.91 11.29 -3.75
CA LYS A 18 -0.77 12.10 -3.30
C LYS A 18 -0.99 13.60 -3.52
N ALA A 19 -1.63 13.98 -4.62
CA ALA A 19 -1.98 15.38 -4.90
C ALA A 19 -3.04 15.94 -3.94
N THR A 20 -3.87 15.08 -3.34
CA THR A 20 -4.85 15.49 -2.31
C THR A 20 -4.24 15.63 -0.92
N LEU A 21 -2.98 15.22 -0.72
CA LEU A 21 -2.30 15.39 0.57
C LEU A 21 -2.16 16.87 0.88
N THR A 22 -2.67 17.24 2.04
CA THR A 22 -2.70 18.62 2.52
C THR A 22 -1.46 18.98 3.33
N GLY A 23 -0.67 17.98 3.74
CA GLY A 23 0.44 18.13 4.67
C GLY A 23 -0.01 18.08 6.13
N ASP A 24 -1.31 18.02 6.41
CA ASP A 24 -1.85 17.83 7.75
C ASP A 24 -1.88 16.34 8.08
N MET A 25 -1.07 15.94 9.07
CA MET A 25 -0.87 14.52 9.40
C MET A 25 -2.18 13.79 9.78
N PHE A 26 -3.14 14.48 10.41
CA PHE A 26 -4.40 13.87 10.82
C PHE A 26 -5.33 13.64 9.62
N ASN A 27 -5.47 14.65 8.76
CA ASN A 27 -6.30 14.54 7.55
C ASN A 27 -5.67 13.61 6.50
N ASP A 28 -4.34 13.59 6.42
CA ASP A 28 -3.61 12.77 5.46
C ASP A 28 -3.48 11.30 5.90
N MET A 29 -3.84 10.94 7.14
CA MET A 29 -3.65 9.58 7.68
C MET A 29 -4.39 8.52 6.84
N ASP A 30 -5.66 8.75 6.53
CA ASP A 30 -6.48 7.85 5.70
C ASP A 30 -5.97 7.78 4.26
N ILE A 31 -5.60 8.92 3.69
CA ILE A 31 -5.10 9.02 2.31
C ILE A 31 -3.77 8.26 2.19
N LYS A 32 -2.87 8.42 3.17
CA LYS A 32 -1.59 7.72 3.23
C LYS A 32 -1.75 6.21 3.37
N ASP A 33 -2.70 5.74 4.17
CA ASP A 33 -3.01 4.31 4.28
C ASP A 33 -3.48 3.72 2.94
N LYS A 34 -4.39 4.42 2.25
CA LYS A 34 -4.86 4.03 0.91
C LYS A 34 -3.73 3.98 -0.10
N ILE A 35 -2.90 5.02 -0.15
CA ILE A 35 -1.71 5.07 -1.02
C ILE A 35 -0.81 3.87 -0.73
N HIS A 36 -0.55 3.57 0.54
CA HIS A 36 0.34 2.47 0.92
C HIS A 36 -0.20 1.11 0.46
N ASN A 37 -1.50 0.86 0.63
CA ASN A 37 -2.16 -0.36 0.14
C ASN A 37 -2.10 -0.48 -1.39
N LEU A 38 -2.32 0.61 -2.11
CA LEU A 38 -2.22 0.63 -3.57
C LEU A 38 -0.78 0.42 -4.04
N GLU A 39 0.20 1.05 -3.38
CA GLU A 39 1.63 0.86 -3.66
C GLU A 39 2.07 -0.59 -3.40
N MET A 40 1.54 -1.25 -2.37
CA MET A 40 1.78 -2.68 -2.14
C MET A 40 1.25 -3.55 -3.28
N LYS A 41 0.01 -3.30 -3.73
CA LYS A 41 -0.59 -4.01 -4.88
C LYS A 41 0.20 -3.77 -6.17
N LEU A 42 0.60 -2.52 -6.42
CA LEU A 42 1.40 -2.12 -7.58
C LEU A 42 2.77 -2.79 -7.60
N LYS A 43 3.47 -2.80 -6.47
CA LYS A 43 4.81 -3.39 -6.35
C LYS A 43 4.77 -4.92 -6.16
N GLY A 44 3.60 -5.49 -5.89
CA GLY A 44 3.44 -6.90 -5.56
C GLY A 44 4.15 -7.32 -4.26
N VAL A 45 4.52 -6.36 -3.40
CA VAL A 45 5.16 -6.63 -2.11
C VAL A 45 4.09 -6.97 -1.10
N ARG A 46 4.11 -8.21 -0.60
CA ARG A 46 3.25 -8.60 0.52
C ARG A 46 3.68 -7.81 1.77
N PRO A 47 2.74 -7.35 2.62
CA PRO A 47 3.10 -6.83 3.92
C PRO A 47 3.92 -7.93 4.60
N MET A 48 5.08 -7.53 5.14
CA MET A 48 6.08 -8.39 5.81
C MET A 48 5.50 -9.77 6.05
N ASP A 49 5.98 -10.73 5.26
CA ASP A 49 5.82 -12.13 5.57
C ASP A 49 6.27 -12.32 7.01
N SER A 50 5.31 -12.21 7.93
CA SER A 50 5.48 -12.54 9.34
C SER A 50 5.53 -14.06 9.39
N HIS A 51 6.56 -14.63 8.76
CA HIS A 51 7.31 -15.72 9.31
C HIS A 51 7.90 -15.23 10.64
N ILE A 52 7.03 -15.04 11.64
CA ILE A 52 7.38 -15.37 13.01
C ILE A 52 7.49 -16.89 13.00
N GLU A 53 8.55 -17.41 12.40
CA GLU A 53 9.11 -18.67 12.87
C GLU A 53 9.66 -18.33 14.25
N CYS A 54 8.79 -18.43 15.25
CA CYS A 54 9.23 -18.73 16.59
C CYS A 54 9.87 -20.12 16.50
N VAL A 55 11.12 -20.17 16.03
CA VAL A 55 12.05 -21.23 16.33
C VAL A 55 12.30 -21.14 17.82
N GLY A 56 11.37 -21.72 18.58
CA GLY A 56 11.61 -22.19 19.94
C GLY A 56 12.64 -23.32 19.87
N CYS A 57 13.89 -22.98 19.54
CA CYS A 57 15.05 -23.78 19.88
C CYS A 57 15.42 -23.37 21.31
N GLY A 58 14.93 -24.12 22.27
CA GLY A 58 15.15 -23.83 23.68
C GLY A 58 14.61 -24.92 24.60
N SER A 59 15.03 -26.16 24.31
CA SER A 59 15.12 -27.32 25.21
C SER A 59 13.86 -27.82 25.93
#